data_AF-A0A3P7J6D3-F1
#
_entry.id   AF-A0A3P7J6D3-F1
#
_cell.length_a   1.000
_cell.length_b   1.000
_cell.length_c   1.000
_cell.angle_alpha   90.00
_cell.angle_beta   90.00
_cell.angle_gamma   90.00
#
_symmetry.space_group_name_H-M   'P 1'
#
loop_
_entity.id
_entity.type
_entity.pdbx_description
1 polymer ?
#
loop_
_entity_poly.entity_id
_entity_poly.type
_entity_poly.pdbx_seq_one_letter_code
_entity_poly.pdbx_strand_id
1 'polypeptide(L)'
;MDVARFKYPPHWVTLSQLQKAMCSLDPSTKRPRGYLRLKLRTGSRPLLAFAVKANLGCNDADFATAVLSWKEFLLCDVMDDENEELQVSE
;
A
#
# COMPACT_ATOMS: atom_id res chain seq x y z
N MET A 1 11.18 3.03 4.14
CA MET A 1 12.05 3.51 3.04
C MET A 1 12.37 4.96 3.28
N ASP A 2 13.65 5.34 3.27
CA ASP A 2 14.06 6.74 3.40
C ASP A 2 13.68 7.52 2.13
N VAL A 3 13.07 8.70 2.29
CA VAL A 3 12.67 9.58 1.19
C VAL A 3 13.81 10.51 0.76
N ALA A 4 14.85 10.68 1.57
CA ALA A 4 16.04 11.47 1.24
C ALA A 4 17.00 10.71 0.31
N ARG A 5 16.47 10.25 -0.83
CA ARG A 5 17.17 9.36 -1.78
C ARG A 5 18.44 9.97 -2.38
N PHE A 6 18.56 11.30 -2.39
CA PHE A 6 19.77 11.98 -2.85
C PHE A 6 20.97 11.76 -1.89
N LYS A 7 20.70 11.41 -0.62
CA LYS A 7 21.71 11.34 0.43
C LYS A 7 21.94 9.92 0.95
N TYR A 8 20.88 9.13 1.09
CA TYR A 8 20.96 7.81 1.70
C TYR A 8 20.22 6.76 0.87
N PRO A 9 20.84 5.60 0.60
CA PRO A 9 20.10 4.44 0.10
C PRO A 9 19.22 3.86 1.20
N PRO A 10 18.19 3.07 0.84
CA PRO A 10 17.50 2.23 1.80
C PRO A 10 18.47 1.30 2.54
N HIS A 11 18.37 1.22 3.87
CA HIS A 11 19.24 0.40 4.69
C HIS A 11 18.47 -0.26 5.84
N TRP A 12 19.00 -1.38 6.32
CA TRP A 12 18.50 -2.05 7.51
C TRP A 12 19.14 -1.44 8.75
N VAL A 13 18.33 -1.20 9.78
CA VAL A 13 18.78 -0.70 11.08
C VAL A 13 18.34 -1.68 12.17
N THR A 14 19.16 -1.83 13.21
CA THR A 14 18.78 -2.68 14.34
C THR A 14 17.61 -2.06 15.11
N LEU A 15 16.74 -2.91 15.68
CA LEU A 15 15.59 -2.45 16.45
C LEU A 15 16.01 -1.56 17.63
N SER A 16 17.10 -1.93 18.33
CA SER A 16 17.62 -1.17 19.47
C SER A 16 18.08 0.24 19.08
N GLN A 17 18.74 0.39 17.92
CA GLN A 17 19.15 1.71 17.42
C GLN A 17 17.93 2.54 17.00
N LEU A 18 16.96 1.94 16.32
CA LEU A 18 15.73 2.63 15.91
C LEU A 18 14.92 3.10 17.13
N GLN A 19 14.76 2.24 18.15
CA GLN A 19 14.07 2.57 19.39
C GLN A 19 14.73 3.74 20.12
N LYS A 20 16.07 3.71 20.26
CA LYS A 20 16.82 4.81 20.87
C LYS A 20 16.65 6.12 20.10
N ALA A 21 16.63 6.07 18.76
CA ALA A 21 16.41 7.24 17.92
C ALA A 21 15.00 7.82 18.10
N MET A 22 13.97 6.96 18.21
CA MET A 22 12.58 7.39 18.41
C MET A 22 12.34 8.00 19.80
N CYS A 23 13.00 7.50 20.85
CA CYS A 23 12.81 8.02 22.22
C CYS A 23 13.44 9.39 22.49
N SER A 24 14.21 9.93 21.55
CA SER A 24 14.80 11.26 21.70
C SER A 24 13.76 12.39 21.56
N LEU A 25 13.90 13.45 22.35
CA LEU A 25 13.00 14.60 22.32
C LEU A 25 13.21 15.42 21.05
N ASP A 26 12.12 15.74 20.36
CA ASP A 26 12.10 16.70 19.26
C ASP A 26 12.18 18.13 19.81
N PRO A 27 13.16 18.95 19.38
CA PRO A 27 13.31 20.33 19.83
C PRO A 27 12.07 21.22 19.58
N SER A 28 11.30 20.93 18.52
CA SER A 28 10.16 21.74 18.09
C SER A 28 8.91 21.47 18.93
N THR A 29 8.62 20.21 19.25
CA THR A 29 7.41 19.79 19.97
C THR A 29 7.64 19.53 21.46
N LYS A 30 8.90 19.43 21.90
CA LYS A 30 9.31 19.03 23.25
C LYS A 30 8.76 17.66 23.68
N ARG A 31 8.40 16.82 22.70
CA ARG A 31 7.89 15.46 22.91
C ARG A 31 8.84 14.45 22.27
N PRO A 32 8.85 13.18 22.73
CA PRO A 32 9.59 12.14 22.02
C PRO A 32 9.05 11.98 20.60
N ARG A 33 9.94 11.58 19.68
CA ARG A 33 9.54 11.13 18.33
C ARG A 33 8.77 9.80 18.44
N GLY A 34 8.51 9.15 17.32
CA GLY A 34 7.82 7.86 17.33
C GLY A 34 7.47 7.35 15.95
N TYR A 35 6.47 6.48 15.91
CA TYR A 35 5.90 5.90 14.70
C TYR A 35 4.37 6.06 14.72
N LEU A 36 3.77 5.89 13.55
CA LEU A 36 2.32 5.98 13.36
C LEU A 36 1.83 4.69 12.71
N ARG A 37 0.71 4.15 13.22
CA ARG A 37 -0.01 3.06 12.57
C ARG A 37 -1.19 3.65 11.82
N LEU A 38 -1.08 3.65 10.49
CA LEU A 38 -2.13 4.16 9.60
C LEU A 38 -2.97 2.98 9.11
N LYS A 39 -4.28 3.15 9.10
CA LYS A 39 -5.22 2.22 8.48
C LYS A 39 -6.33 2.99 7.78
N LEU A 40 -6.89 2.40 6.72
CA LEU A 40 -8.11 2.93 6.13
C LEU A 40 -9.25 2.86 7.15
N ARG A 41 -10.16 3.84 7.06
CA ARG A 41 -11.38 3.82 7.87
C ARG A 41 -12.26 2.67 7.39
N THR A 42 -12.90 1.98 8.32
CA THR A 42 -13.87 0.92 8.01
C THR A 42 -14.99 1.47 7.13
N GLY A 43 -15.31 0.76 6.03
CA GLY A 43 -16.29 1.21 5.04
C GLY A 43 -15.81 2.28 4.05
N SER A 44 -14.53 2.69 4.10
CA SER A 44 -13.94 3.55 3.06
C SER A 44 -13.42 2.71 1.90
N ARG A 45 -13.88 3.01 0.69
CA ARG A 45 -13.31 2.44 -0.53
C ARG A 45 -11.92 3.06 -0.77
N PRO A 46 -10.88 2.28 -1.10
CA PRO A 46 -9.59 2.84 -1.44
C PRO A 46 -9.78 3.75 -2.65
N LEU A 47 -9.42 5.03 -2.51
CA LEU A 47 -9.36 5.93 -3.65
C LEU A 47 -8.15 5.50 -4.48
N LEU A 48 -8.41 4.92 -5.66
CA LEU A 48 -7.37 4.63 -6.64
C LEU A 48 -6.78 5.97 -7.10
N ALA A 49 -5.62 6.33 -6.54
CA ALA A 49 -4.91 7.58 -6.84
C ALA A 49 -4.37 7.63 -8.28
N PHE A 50 -4.33 6.48 -8.96
CA PHE A 50 -4.06 6.34 -10.37
C PHE A 50 -5.26 5.66 -11.03
N ALA A 51 -5.85 6.34 -12.03
CA ALA A 51 -6.65 5.65 -13.01
C ALA A 51 -5.66 4.94 -13.95
N VAL A 52 -5.84 3.63 -14.16
CA VAL A 52 -5.17 2.96 -15.27
C VAL A 52 -5.71 3.61 -16.53
N LYS A 53 -4.96 4.56 -17.12
CA LYS A 53 -5.24 5.01 -18.47
C LYS A 53 -4.76 3.91 -19.39
N ALA A 54 -5.58 2.88 -19.48
CA ALA A 54 -5.40 1.79 -20.40
C ALA A 54 -5.63 2.40 -21.79
N ASN A 55 -4.56 2.85 -22.44
CA ASN A 55 -4.57 2.95 -23.89
C ASN A 55 -4.45 1.51 -24.38
N LEU A 56 -5.53 0.76 -24.20
CA LEU A 56 -5.62 -0.60 -24.68
C LEU A 56 -5.88 -0.46 -26.16
N GLY A 57 -4.84 -0.74 -26.95
CA GLY A 57 -5.01 -1.15 -28.34
C GLY A 57 -5.65 -2.53 -28.40
N CYS A 58 -6.75 -2.75 -27.67
CA CYS A 58 -7.57 -3.95 -27.78
C CYS A 58 -8.88 -3.58 -28.47
N ASN A 59 -9.49 -4.55 -29.13
CA ASN A 59 -10.82 -4.39 -29.70
C ASN A 59 -11.81 -4.00 -28.59
N ASP A 60 -12.80 -3.16 -28.87
CA ASP A 60 -13.77 -2.65 -27.88
C ASP A 60 -14.44 -3.78 -27.08
N ALA A 61 -14.65 -4.94 -27.70
CA ALA A 61 -15.21 -6.13 -27.06
C ALA A 61 -14.30 -6.73 -25.98
N ASP A 62 -12.98 -6.76 -26.21
CA ASP A 62 -12.01 -7.31 -25.26
C ASP A 62 -11.85 -6.38 -24.06
N PHE A 63 -11.88 -5.06 -24.30
CA PHE A 63 -11.85 -4.07 -23.21
C PHE A 63 -13.09 -4.17 -22.33
N ALA A 64 -14.27 -4.21 -22.95
CA ALA A 64 -15.53 -4.33 -22.23
C ALA A 64 -15.55 -5.59 -21.35
N THR A 65 -15.06 -6.71 -21.89
CA THR A 65 -14.95 -7.97 -21.15
C THR A 65 -13.99 -7.85 -19.97
N ALA A 66 -12.82 -7.25 -20.17
CA ALA A 66 -11.84 -7.03 -19.11
C ALA A 66 -12.35 -6.08 -18.00
N VAL A 67 -13.11 -5.03 -18.36
CA VAL A 67 -13.70 -4.10 -17.39
C VAL A 67 -14.81 -4.78 -16.59
N LEU A 68 -15.63 -5.61 -17.23
CA LEU A 68 -16.68 -6.37 -16.56
C LEU A 68 -16.11 -7.41 -15.61
N SER A 69 -15.08 -8.16 -16.02
CA SER A 69 -14.43 -9.12 -15.13
C SER A 69 -13.74 -8.44 -13.95
N TRP A 70 -13.11 -7.28 -14.16
CA TRP A 70 -12.56 -6.47 -13.07
C TRP A 70 -13.65 -5.95 -12.13
N LYS A 71 -14.79 -5.53 -12.66
CA LYS A 71 -15.92 -5.08 -11.84
C LYS A 71 -16.46 -6.23 -10.99
N GLU A 72 -16.58 -7.44 -11.54
CA GLU A 72 -16.99 -8.62 -10.79
C GLU A 72 -15.97 -8.97 -9.70
N PHE A 73 -14.68 -9.01 -10.03
CA PHE A 73 -13.60 -9.22 -9.06
C PHE A 73 -13.65 -8.22 -7.89
N LEU A 74 -13.85 -6.93 -8.18
CA LEU A 74 -13.92 -5.87 -7.17
C LEU A 74 -15.22 -5.91 -6.34
N LEU A 75 -16.23 -6.65 -6.80
CA LEU A 75 -17.51 -6.85 -6.10
C LEU A 75 -17.58 -8.19 -5.36
N CYS A 76 -16.61 -9.09 -5.57
CA CYS A 76 -16.47 -10.28 -4.74
C CYS A 76 -16.22 -9.87 -3.29
N ASP A 77 -16.87 -10.55 -2.36
CA ASP A 77 -16.59 -10.38 -0.94
C ASP A 77 -15.12 -10.74 -0.66
N VAL A 78 -14.50 -10.00 0.26
CA VAL A 78 -13.13 -10.30 0.71
C VAL A 78 -13.16 -11.70 1.31
N MET A 79 -12.41 -12.63 0.72
CA MET A 79 -12.29 -14.00 1.22
C MET A 79 -11.80 -13.95 2.67
N ASP A 80 -12.45 -14.69 3.57
CA ASP A 80 -12.15 -14.66 5.01
C ASP A 80 -10.76 -15.23 5.37
N ASP A 81 -10.06 -15.86 4.42
CA ASP A 81 -8.81 -16.56 4.65
C ASP A 81 -7.68 -16.06 3.73
N GLU A 82 -6.74 -15.30 4.30
CA GLU A 82 -5.54 -14.78 3.64
C GLU A 82 -4.63 -15.90 3.08
N ASN A 83 -4.86 -17.16 3.46
CA ASN A 83 -4.05 -18.31 3.05
C ASN A 83 -4.39 -18.88 1.66
N GLU A 84 -5.56 -18.59 1.09
CA GLU A 84 -5.95 -19.10 -0.24
C GLU A 84 -5.45 -18.22 -1.40
N GLU A 85 -5.14 -16.94 -1.18
CA GLU A 85 -4.71 -16.01 -2.25
C GLU A 85 -3.38 -16.41 -2.91
N LEU A 86 -2.53 -17.19 -2.22
CA LEU A 86 -1.20 -17.59 -2.72
C LEU A 86 -1.18 -18.90 -3.51
N GLN A 87 -2.30 -19.64 -3.61
CA GLN A 87 -2.33 -20.94 -4.29
C GLN A 87 -2.73 -20.90 -5.78
N VAL A 88 -3.06 -19.73 -6.34
CA VAL A 88 -3.42 -19.61 -7.77
C VAL A 88 -2.20 -19.33 -8.67
N SER A 89 -0.99 -19.59 -8.16
CA SER A 89 0.27 -19.41 -8.91
C SER A 89 1.04 -20.72 -9.05
N GLU A 90 0.46 -21.74 -9.69
CA GLU A 90 1.21 -22.88 -10.25
C GLU A 90 0.60 -23.35 -11.57
#